data_AF-A0AA43A7I8-F1
#
_entry.id   AF-A0AA43A7I8-F1
#
_cell.length_a   1.000
_cell.length_b   1.000
_cell.length_c   1.000
_cell.angle_alpha   90.00
_cell.angle_beta   90.00
_cell.angle_gamma   90.00
#
_symmetry.space_group_name_H-M   'P 1'
#
loop_
_entity.id
_entity.type
_entity.pdbx_description
1 polymer ?
#
loop_
_entity_poly.entity_id
_entity_poly.type
_entity_poly.pdbx_seq_one_letter_code
_entity_poly.pdbx_strand_id
1 'polypeptide(L)' 'LPQVATEHNWDRQTFLKQTCIKAGLPTDAWEAEDAEIYVFSAQVFGEDTSE' A
#
# COMPACT_ATOMS: atom_id res chain seq x y z
N LEU A 1 -3.12 -3.18 -1.19
CA LEU A 1 -3.46 -3.24 -2.63
C LEU A 1 -3.29 -1.84 -3.20
N PRO A 2 -3.08 -1.68 -4.53
CA PRO A 2 -2.79 -0.38 -5.14
C PRO A 2 -3.81 0.72 -4.81
N GLN A 3 -5.10 0.37 -4.70
CA GLN A 3 -6.19 1.33 -4.43
C GLN A 3 -6.23 1.85 -2.98
N VAL A 4 -5.59 1.16 -2.03
CA VAL A 4 -5.73 1.48 -0.60
C VAL A 4 -5.17 2.89 -0.29
N ALA A 5 -4.01 3.23 -0.84
CA ALA A 5 -3.41 4.54 -0.60
C ALA A 5 -4.30 5.68 -1.13
N THR A 6 -4.92 5.50 -2.29
CA THR A 6 -5.82 6.48 -2.90
C THR A 6 -7.15 6.61 -2.15
N GLU A 7 -7.77 5.49 -1.75
CA GLU A 7 -9.04 5.48 -1.00
C GLU A 7 -8.92 6.20 0.36
N HIS A 8 -7.76 6.08 1.00
CA HIS A 8 -7.48 6.70 2.29
C HIS A 8 -6.77 8.06 2.20
N ASN A 9 -6.54 8.61 1.00
CA ASN A 9 -5.78 9.85 0.76
C ASN A 9 -4.40 9.85 1.43
N TRP A 10 -3.72 8.70 1.42
CA TRP A 10 -2.37 8.57 1.98
C TRP A 10 -1.31 9.06 1.01
N ASP A 11 -0.34 9.80 1.55
CA ASP A 11 0.89 10.07 0.84
C ASP A 11 1.81 8.82 0.82
N ARG A 12 2.90 8.91 0.06
CA ARG A 12 3.87 7.81 -0.09
C ARG A 12 4.41 7.32 1.26
N GLN A 13 4.75 8.25 2.17
CA GLN A 13 5.33 7.89 3.46
C GLN A 13 4.33 7.18 4.36
N THR A 14 3.08 7.67 4.40
CA THR A 14 1.99 7.04 5.14
C THR A 14 1.73 5.64 4.62
N PHE A 15 1.72 5.45 3.29
CA PHE A 15 1.51 4.13 2.70
C PHE A 15 2.62 3.13 3.05
N LEU A 16 3.89 3.56 3.08
CA LEU A 16 5.02 2.72 3.50
C LEU A 16 4.93 2.34 4.99
N LYS A 17 4.61 3.30 5.87
CA LYS A 17 4.41 3.06 7.31
C LYS A 17 3.29 2.05 7.56
N GLN A 18 2.16 2.19 6.86
CA GLN A 18 1.03 1.25 6.96
C GLN A 18 1.38 -0.14 6.42
N THR A 19 2.21 -0.21 5.38
CA THR A 19 2.73 -1.49 4.86
C THR A 19 3.61 -2.19 5.90
N CYS A 20 4.47 -1.45 6.61
CA CYS A 20 5.27 -2.00 7.71
C CYS A 20 4.39 -2.57 8.84
N ILE A 21 3.37 -1.83 9.26
CA ILE A 21 2.40 -2.30 10.27
C ILE A 21 1.73 -3.61 9.81
N LYS A 22 1.33 -3.69 8.54
CA LYS A 22 0.69 -4.89 7.97
C LYS A 22 1.64 -6.09 7.92
N ALA A 23 2.95 -5.85 7.80
CA ALA A 23 3.98 -6.88 7.88
C ALA A 23 4.35 -7.26 9.33
N GLY A 24 3.77 -6.60 10.34
CA GLY A 24 4.11 -6.80 11.76
C GLY A 24 5.44 -6.16 12.17
N LEU A 25 5.91 -5.17 11.40
CA LEU A 25 7.21 -4.51 11.58
C LEU A 25 7.04 -3.10 12.17
N PRO A 26 8.11 -2.53 12.77
CA PRO A 26 8.16 -1.11 13.14
C PRO A 26 7.81 -0.19 11.97
N THR A 27 7.18 0.96 12.24
CA THR A 27 6.66 1.86 11.18
C THR A 27 7.75 2.45 10.28
N ASP A 28 8.99 2.48 10.76
CA ASP A 28 10.20 2.97 10.11
C ASP A 28 11.05 1.84 9.49
N ALA A 29 10.60 0.58 9.55
CA ALA A 29 11.36 -0.55 9.02
C ALA A 29 11.64 -0.46 7.51
N TRP A 30 10.87 0.33 6.76
CA TRP A 30 11.12 0.59 5.33
C TRP A 30 12.36 1.47 5.08
N GLU A 31 12.89 2.14 6.11
CA GLU A 31 14.09 2.99 6.02
C GLU A 31 15.39 2.22 6.32
N ALA A 32 15.29 0.96 6.75
CA ALA A 32 16.45 0.14 7.08
C ALA A 32 17.28 -0.20 5.83
N GLU A 33 18.60 -0.30 5.97
CA GLU A 33 19.51 -0.61 4.86
C GLU A 33 19.24 -2.00 4.23
N ASP A 34 18.68 -2.92 5.01
CA ASP A 34 18.32 -4.29 4.62
C ASP A 34 16.84 -4.45 4.26
N ALA A 35 16.09 -3.35 4.16
CA ALA A 35 14.68 -3.40 3.79
C ALA A 35 14.49 -3.72 2.30
N GLU A 36 13.78 -4.82 2.01
CA GLU A 36 13.36 -5.14 0.64
C GLU A 36 11.93 -4.67 0.37
N ILE A 37 11.77 -3.74 -0.57
CA ILE A 37 10.46 -3.18 -0.95
C ILE A 37 10.11 -3.64 -2.37
N TYR A 38 9.01 -4.39 -2.48
CA TYR A 38 8.47 -4.85 -3.75
C TYR A 38 7.19 -4.08 -4.12
N VAL A 39 7.08 -3.68 -5.38
CA VAL A 39 5.93 -2.92 -5.90
C VAL A 39 5.25 -3.71 -7.01
N PHE A 40 3.93 -3.70 -7.02
CA PHE A 40 3.12 -4.31 -8.08
C PHE A 40 1.92 -3.42 -8.43
N SER A 41 1.39 -3.61 -9.64
CA SER A 41 0.14 -3.02 -10.09
C SER A 41 -0.94 -4.10 -10.25
N ALA A 42 -2.20 -3.69 -10.25
CA ALA A 42 -3.33 -4.58 -10.47
C ALA A 42 -4.38 -3.90 -11.34
N GLN A 43 -5.04 -4.66 -12.20
CA GLN A 43 -6.27 -4.26 -12.87
C GLN A 43 -7.45 -4.79 -12.06
N VAL A 44 -8.41 -3.91 -11.74
CA VAL A 44 -9.61 -4.26 -10.97
C VAL A 44 -10.80 -4.22 -11.92
N PHE A 45 -11.56 -5.31 -11.97
CA PHE A 45 -12.81 -5.41 -12.71
C PHE A 45 -13.96 -5.49 -11.70
N GLY A 46 -15.05 -4.77 -11.96
CA GLY A 46 -16.28 -4.79 -11.17
C GLY A 46 -17.50 -4.80 -12.08
N GLU A 47 -18.67 -5.15 -11.56
CA GLU A 47 -19.92 -5.09 -12.30
C GLU A 47 -20.41 -3.64 -12.36
N ASP A 48 -20.63 -3.10 -13.56
CA ASP A 48 -21.32 -1.82 -13.74
C ASP A 48 -22.82 -2.03 -13.46
N THR A 49 -23.30 -1.59 -12.30
CA THR A 49 -24.74 -1.47 -12.06
C THR A 49 -25.26 -0.25 -12.83
N SER A 50 -25.44 -0.41 -14.13
CA SER A 50 -26.17 0.53 -14.97
C SER A 50 -27.45 -0.15 -15.45
N GLU A 51 -28.57 0.22 -14.84
CA GLU A 51 -29.93 0.07 -15.37
C GLU A 51 -30.39 1.38 -15.98
#